data_AF-A0A662FQV0-F1
#
_entry.id   AF-A0A662FQV0-F1
#
_cell.length_a   1.000
_cell.length_b   1.000
_cell.length_c   1.000
_cell.angle_alpha   90.00
_cell.angle_beta   90.00
_cell.angle_gamma   90.00
#
_symmetry.space_group_name_H-M   'P 1'
#
loop_
_entity.id
_entity.type
_entity.pdbx_description
1 polymer ?
#
loop_
_entity_poly.entity_id
_entity_poly.type
_entity_poly.pdbx_seq_one_letter_code
_entity_poly.pdbx_strand_id
1 'polypeptide(L)'
;MCIVKASNYSIEVSPRRIARVYGLNVQNTYRFFSVLEKGGIIAKKGRGYALRKTSRAKRFRELVLELINDLSKGGKLDLFRMRVPDTHYYITLPSKHFKEWFGVSSPLVMVDKRLKEKISSPEDINIVYMSLRAKKFKFDWSEYLSFASPEQAFADVFSYD
;
A
#
# COMPACT_ATOMS: atom_id res chain seq x y z
N MET A 1 -8.08 6.72 1.29
CA MET A 1 -6.67 6.80 0.87
C MET A 1 -6.30 5.81 -0.22
N CYS A 2 -6.33 4.49 0.04
CA CYS A 2 -5.77 3.48 -0.88
C CYS A 2 -6.30 3.50 -2.33
N ILE A 3 -7.61 3.61 -2.56
CA ILE A 3 -8.17 3.71 -3.93
C ILE A 3 -7.70 4.96 -4.68
N VAL A 4 -7.56 6.08 -3.95
CA VAL A 4 -7.10 7.35 -4.52
C VAL A 4 -5.63 7.24 -4.89
N LYS A 5 -4.78 6.73 -4.00
CA LYS A 5 -3.37 6.41 -4.32
C LYS A 5 -3.26 5.46 -5.52
N ALA A 6 -4.12 4.44 -5.59
CA ALA A 6 -4.11 3.45 -6.69
C ALA A 6 -4.49 4.07 -8.04
N SER A 7 -5.31 5.12 -8.04
CA SER A 7 -5.66 5.85 -9.25
C SER A 7 -4.45 6.48 -9.94
N ASN A 8 -3.40 6.85 -9.19
CA ASN A 8 -2.15 7.39 -9.76
C ASN A 8 -1.43 6.38 -10.66
N TYR A 9 -1.69 5.08 -10.49
CA TYR A 9 -1.00 3.99 -11.20
C TYR A 9 -1.93 3.15 -12.08
N SER A 10 -3.18 3.60 -12.24
CA SER A 10 -4.24 2.93 -13.00
C SER A 10 -4.54 1.49 -12.55
N ILE A 11 -4.30 1.16 -11.28
CA ILE A 11 -4.53 -0.18 -10.71
C ILE A 11 -5.82 -0.25 -9.88
N GLU A 12 -6.42 -1.43 -9.83
CA GLU A 12 -7.59 -1.73 -9.02
C GLU A 12 -7.24 -2.18 -7.60
N VAL A 13 -8.17 -1.90 -6.68
CA VAL A 13 -8.08 -2.29 -5.26
C VAL A 13 -9.23 -3.22 -4.92
N SER A 14 -8.90 -4.34 -4.25
CA SER A 14 -9.91 -5.29 -3.78
C SER A 14 -10.38 -4.94 -2.36
N PRO A 15 -11.71 -4.95 -2.07
CA PRO A 15 -12.23 -4.74 -0.73
C PRO A 15 -11.67 -5.76 0.28
N ARG A 16 -11.52 -7.02 -0.15
CA ARG A 16 -10.91 -8.07 0.67
C ARG A 16 -9.46 -7.74 1.04
N ARG A 17 -8.69 -7.18 0.10
CA ARG A 17 -7.30 -6.79 0.36
C ARG A 17 -7.23 -5.62 1.34
N ILE A 18 -8.13 -4.65 1.21
CA ILE A 18 -8.28 -3.53 2.15
C ILE A 18 -8.61 -4.04 3.55
N ALA A 19 -9.67 -4.83 3.69
CA ALA A 19 -10.09 -5.39 4.98
C ALA A 19 -8.93 -6.14 5.66
N ARG A 20 -8.22 -6.97 4.89
CA ARG A 20 -7.07 -7.72 5.39
C ARG A 20 -5.93 -6.81 5.86
N VAL A 21 -5.49 -5.86 5.02
CA VAL A 21 -4.31 -5.03 5.31
C VAL A 21 -4.58 -4.03 6.42
N TYR A 22 -5.73 -3.36 6.40
CA TYR A 22 -6.10 -2.40 7.45
C TYR A 22 -6.71 -3.04 8.70
N GLY A 23 -6.95 -4.35 8.72
CA GLY A 23 -7.56 -5.04 9.85
C GLY A 23 -9.03 -4.68 10.08
N LEU A 24 -9.76 -4.37 9.00
CA LEU A 24 -11.16 -3.94 9.07
C LEU A 24 -12.13 -5.13 8.95
N ASN A 25 -13.34 -4.94 9.46
CA ASN A 25 -14.43 -5.89 9.24
C ASN A 25 -14.74 -6.04 7.74
N VAL A 26 -14.77 -7.28 7.26
CA VAL A 26 -14.95 -7.59 5.83
C VAL A 26 -16.31 -7.09 5.32
N GLN A 27 -17.40 -7.42 6.00
CA GLN A 27 -18.76 -7.06 5.57
C GLN A 27 -18.93 -5.53 5.47
N ASN A 28 -18.47 -4.80 6.49
CA ASN A 28 -18.52 -3.34 6.49
C ASN A 28 -17.65 -2.74 5.37
N THR A 29 -16.49 -3.33 5.09
CA THR A 29 -15.63 -2.89 3.98
C THR A 29 -16.35 -3.06 2.63
N TYR A 30 -17.00 -4.20 2.39
CA TYR A 30 -17.77 -4.43 1.17
C TYR A 30 -18.99 -3.49 1.08
N ARG A 31 -19.70 -3.27 2.19
CA ARG A 31 -20.83 -2.32 2.24
C ARG A 31 -20.37 -0.91 1.90
N PHE A 32 -19.24 -0.46 2.44
CA PHE A 32 -18.66 0.83 2.11
C PHE A 32 -18.30 0.96 0.63
N PHE A 33 -17.69 -0.06 0.03
CA PHE A 33 -17.42 -0.08 -1.41
C PHE A 33 -18.70 -0.04 -2.23
N SER A 34 -19.76 -0.75 -1.83
CA SER A 34 -21.07 -0.66 -2.49
C SER A 34 -21.66 0.75 -2.44
N VAL A 35 -21.47 1.49 -1.34
CA VAL A 35 -21.94 2.88 -1.23
C VAL A 35 -21.18 3.77 -2.21
N LEU A 36 -19.85 3.64 -2.28
CA LEU A 36 -19.02 4.40 -3.21
C LEU A 36 -19.34 4.07 -4.67
N GLU A 37 -19.64 2.81 -4.99
CA GLU A 37 -20.01 2.36 -6.34
C GLU A 37 -21.37 2.92 -6.74
N LYS A 38 -22.40 2.76 -5.91
CA LYS A 38 -23.74 3.33 -6.14
C LYS A 38 -23.70 4.86 -6.23
N GLY A 39 -22.83 5.50 -5.44
CA GLY A 39 -22.59 6.93 -5.49
C GLY A 39 -21.78 7.42 -6.70
N GLY A 40 -21.38 6.54 -7.62
CA GLY A 40 -20.66 6.90 -8.84
C GLY A 40 -19.22 7.40 -8.61
N ILE A 41 -18.61 7.05 -7.48
CA ILE A 41 -17.23 7.43 -7.14
C ILE A 41 -16.25 6.37 -7.66
N ILE A 42 -16.57 5.09 -7.46
CA ILE A 42 -15.75 3.96 -7.92
C ILE A 42 -16.55 3.09 -8.88
N ALA A 43 -15.86 2.27 -9.66
CA ALA A 43 -16.46 1.25 -10.51
C ALA A 43 -15.64 -0.02 -10.45
N LYS A 44 -16.32 -1.17 -10.63
CA LYS A 44 -15.64 -2.45 -10.77
C LYS A 44 -14.71 -2.43 -11.99
N LYS A 45 -13.46 -2.84 -11.78
CA LYS A 45 -12.42 -2.98 -12.82
C LYS A 45 -11.69 -4.29 -12.58
N GLY A 46 -11.87 -5.26 -13.47
CA GLY A 46 -11.33 -6.62 -13.30
C GLY A 46 -11.80 -7.27 -11.99
N ARG A 47 -10.85 -7.63 -11.11
CA ARG A 47 -11.11 -8.30 -9.81
C ARG A 47 -11.26 -7.34 -8.63
N GLY A 48 -11.22 -6.03 -8.87
CA GLY A 48 -11.31 -5.01 -7.83
C GLY A 48 -12.10 -3.80 -8.29
N TYR A 49 -11.81 -2.66 -7.67
CA TYR A 49 -12.45 -1.39 -7.95
C TYR A 49 -11.41 -0.32 -8.26
N ALA A 50 -11.77 0.58 -9.15
CA ALA A 50 -10.99 1.76 -9.50
C ALA A 50 -11.84 3.01 -9.38
N LEU A 51 -11.18 4.15 -9.18
CA LEU A 51 -11.83 5.46 -9.19
C LEU A 51 -12.41 5.74 -10.59
N ARG A 52 -13.65 6.27 -10.67
CA ARG A 52 -14.26 6.66 -11.95
C ARG A 52 -13.67 7.97 -12.47
N LYS A 53 -13.79 8.19 -13.78
CA LYS A 53 -13.47 9.47 -14.44
C LYS A 53 -14.71 10.38 -14.47
N THR A 54 -15.24 10.73 -13.29
CA THR A 54 -16.40 11.65 -13.15
C THR A 54 -15.98 12.87 -12.32
N SER A 55 -16.70 14.00 -12.49
CA SER A 55 -16.47 15.21 -11.68
C SER A 55 -16.59 14.92 -10.17
N ARG A 56 -17.57 14.10 -9.78
CA ARG A 56 -17.78 13.66 -8.41
C ARG A 56 -16.60 12.84 -7.87
N ALA A 57 -16.10 11.88 -8.65
CA ALA A 57 -14.95 11.07 -8.25
C ALA A 57 -13.65 11.90 -8.17
N LYS A 58 -13.52 12.94 -9.02
CA LYS A 58 -12.41 13.90 -8.96
C LYS A 58 -12.43 14.70 -7.65
N ARG A 59 -13.59 15.25 -7.25
CA ARG A 59 -13.74 15.95 -5.95
C ARG A 59 -13.43 15.03 -4.76
N PHE A 60 -13.90 13.79 -4.81
CA PHE A 60 -13.56 12.79 -3.79
C PHE A 60 -12.05 12.54 -3.71
N ARG A 61 -11.37 12.47 -4.86
CA ARG A 61 -9.91 12.33 -4.92
C ARG A 61 -9.20 13.53 -4.29
N GLU A 62 -9.63 14.75 -4.61
CA GLU A 62 -9.06 15.99 -4.07
C GLU A 62 -9.17 16.02 -2.54
N LEU A 63 -10.37 15.79 -1.99
CA LEU A 63 -10.59 15.70 -0.55
C LEU A 63 -9.68 14.67 0.13
N VAL A 64 -9.52 13.49 -0.47
CA VAL A 64 -8.66 12.44 0.10
C VAL A 64 -7.17 12.79 -0.01
N LEU A 65 -6.75 13.51 -1.05
CA LEU A 65 -5.35 13.95 -1.19
C LEU A 65 -5.00 15.05 -0.20
N GLU A 66 -5.92 15.96 0.08
CA GLU A 66 -5.76 16.97 1.14
C GLU A 66 -5.47 16.28 2.48
N LEU A 67 -6.24 15.25 2.84
CA LEU A 67 -6.01 14.45 4.06
C LEU A 67 -4.68 13.67 4.06
N ILE A 68 -4.09 13.38 2.89
CA ILE A 68 -2.85 12.61 2.78
C ILE A 68 -1.62 13.52 2.86
N ASN A 69 -1.72 14.76 2.39
CA ASN A 69 -0.56 15.68 2.33
C ASN A 69 0.04 15.95 3.73
N ASP A 70 -0.79 15.90 4.76
CA ASP A 70 -0.37 16.10 6.16
C ASP A 70 0.33 14.87 6.77
N LEU A 71 0.41 13.75 6.03
CA LEU A 71 1.04 12.53 6.54
C LEU A 71 2.56 12.51 6.35
N SER A 72 3.13 13.46 5.60
CA SER A 72 4.59 13.52 5.39
C SER A 72 5.36 13.57 6.71
N LYS A 73 6.41 12.75 6.86
CA LYS A 73 7.32 12.78 8.03
C LYS A 73 8.74 13.26 7.67
N GLY A 74 8.95 13.81 6.47
CA GLY A 74 10.25 14.31 6.01
C GLY A 74 11.30 13.21 5.76
N GLY A 75 10.88 11.98 5.44
CA GLY A 75 11.75 10.81 5.37
C GLY A 75 11.65 10.03 4.05
N LYS A 76 12.60 9.12 3.82
CA LYS A 76 12.72 8.33 2.57
C LYS A 76 11.47 7.50 2.23
N LEU A 77 10.67 7.13 3.25
CA LEU A 77 9.44 6.35 3.11
C LEU A 77 8.20 7.19 2.76
N ASP A 78 8.31 8.51 2.67
CA ASP A 78 7.16 9.38 2.39
C ASP A 78 6.55 9.12 1.01
N LEU A 79 7.34 8.65 0.04
CA LEU A 79 6.80 8.16 -1.23
C LEU A 79 5.72 7.11 -1.01
N PHE A 80 5.97 6.14 -0.14
CA PHE A 80 5.03 5.06 0.18
C PHE A 80 3.85 5.56 1.00
N ARG A 81 4.13 6.43 1.98
CA ARG A 81 3.12 7.02 2.85
C ARG A 81 2.11 7.89 2.07
N MET A 82 2.58 8.64 1.09
CA MET A 82 1.74 9.62 0.38
C MET A 82 1.21 9.11 -0.95
N ARG A 83 2.02 8.39 -1.73
CA ARG A 83 1.71 8.10 -3.13
C ARG A 83 1.35 6.64 -3.39
N VAL A 84 2.06 5.69 -2.77
CA VAL A 84 1.90 4.26 -3.08
C VAL A 84 0.69 3.67 -2.34
N PRO A 85 -0.17 2.85 -2.98
CA PRO A 85 -1.34 2.31 -2.31
C PRO A 85 -0.93 1.32 -1.24
N ASP A 86 -1.43 1.51 -0.02
CA ASP A 86 -1.02 0.74 1.16
C ASP A 86 -1.26 -0.79 1.04
N THR A 87 -2.13 -1.20 0.12
CA THR A 87 -2.37 -2.63 -0.17
C THR A 87 -1.40 -3.26 -1.19
N HIS A 88 -0.46 -2.47 -1.71
CA HIS A 88 0.43 -2.83 -2.82
C HIS A 88 1.93 -2.73 -2.46
N TYR A 89 2.25 -2.53 -1.19
CA TYR A 89 3.61 -2.68 -0.69
C TYR A 89 3.57 -3.13 0.77
N TYR A 90 4.71 -3.60 1.26
CA TYR A 90 5.00 -3.60 2.69
C TYR A 90 6.51 -3.42 2.93
N ILE A 91 6.83 -2.92 4.10
CA ILE A 91 8.19 -2.69 4.55
C ILE A 91 8.58 -3.86 5.46
N THR A 92 9.75 -4.40 5.17
CA THR A 92 10.43 -5.34 6.03
C THR A 92 11.35 -4.52 6.92
N LEU A 93 10.98 -4.37 8.20
CA LEU A 93 11.86 -3.80 9.21
C LEU A 93 12.66 -4.94 9.85
N PRO A 94 13.93 -5.14 9.51
CA PRO A 94 14.78 -6.05 10.26
C PRO A 94 14.91 -5.52 11.70
N SER A 95 14.73 -6.41 12.69
CA SER A 95 14.99 -6.08 14.11
C SER A 95 16.45 -5.63 14.31
N LYS A 96 16.76 -5.00 15.44
CA LYS A 96 18.14 -4.56 15.74
C LYS A 96 19.16 -5.71 15.58
N HIS A 97 18.85 -6.86 16.15
CA HIS A 97 19.67 -8.07 16.03
C HIS A 97 19.75 -8.60 14.60
N PHE A 98 18.66 -8.46 13.84
CA PHE A 98 18.65 -8.85 12.44
C PHE A 98 19.62 -7.99 11.61
N LYS A 99 19.65 -6.68 11.83
CA LYS A 99 20.59 -5.77 11.16
C LYS A 99 22.04 -6.11 11.49
N GLU A 100 22.32 -6.45 12.75
CA GLU A 100 23.65 -6.81 13.23
C GLU A 100 24.15 -8.15 12.64
N TRP A 101 23.28 -9.15 12.52
CA TRP A 101 23.67 -10.48 12.02
C TRP A 101 23.80 -10.57 10.50
N PHE A 102 22.97 -9.83 9.75
CA PHE A 102 22.85 -9.99 8.29
C PHE A 102 23.32 -8.76 7.49
N GLY A 103 23.81 -7.69 8.14
CA GLY A 103 24.37 -6.53 7.44
C GLY A 103 23.36 -5.70 6.63
N VAL A 104 22.06 -5.95 6.78
CA VAL A 104 20.99 -5.22 6.07
C VAL A 104 20.80 -3.83 6.69
N SER A 105 21.47 -2.84 6.13
CA SER A 105 21.46 -1.45 6.62
C SER A 105 20.24 -0.65 6.14
N SER A 106 19.75 -0.92 4.92
CA SER A 106 18.64 -0.19 4.30
C SER A 106 17.30 -0.94 4.42
N PRO A 107 16.17 -0.24 4.61
CA PRO A 107 14.85 -0.87 4.60
C PRO A 107 14.58 -1.60 3.27
N LEU A 108 14.19 -2.87 3.38
CA LEU A 108 13.74 -3.67 2.24
C LEU A 108 12.23 -3.47 2.05
N VAL A 109 11.81 -3.02 0.87
CA VAL A 109 10.41 -2.74 0.58
C VAL A 109 9.91 -3.64 -0.53
N MET A 110 8.96 -4.51 -0.19
CA MET A 110 8.34 -5.44 -1.11
C MET A 110 7.15 -4.76 -1.79
N VAL A 111 7.20 -4.61 -3.11
CA VAL A 111 6.20 -3.87 -3.91
C VAL A 111 5.51 -4.81 -4.88
N ASP A 112 4.19 -4.64 -5.05
CA ASP A 112 3.40 -5.42 -6.01
C ASP A 112 3.95 -5.23 -7.43
N LYS A 113 4.26 -6.33 -8.13
CA LYS A 113 4.83 -6.31 -9.48
C LYS A 113 4.04 -5.47 -10.50
N ARG A 114 2.74 -5.20 -10.26
CA ARG A 114 1.91 -4.31 -11.11
C ARG A 114 2.33 -2.83 -11.06
N LEU A 115 3.19 -2.48 -10.11
CA LEU A 115 3.79 -1.16 -9.93
C LEU A 115 5.22 -1.08 -10.47
N LYS A 116 5.78 -2.18 -11.00
CA LYS A 116 7.07 -2.16 -11.67
C LYS A 116 7.04 -1.10 -12.78
N GLU A 117 8.12 -0.32 -12.89
CA GLU A 117 8.26 0.81 -13.84
C GLU A 117 7.30 2.01 -13.63
N LYS A 118 6.37 1.93 -12.66
CA LYS A 118 5.45 3.03 -12.34
C LYS A 118 5.87 3.86 -11.14
N ILE A 119 6.82 3.35 -10.37
CA ILE A 119 7.36 4.01 -9.17
C ILE A 119 8.86 4.13 -9.38
N SER A 120 9.37 5.37 -9.32
CA SER A 120 10.79 5.64 -9.21
C SER A 120 11.24 5.32 -7.78
N SER A 121 12.20 4.41 -7.63
CA SER A 121 12.79 4.15 -6.31
C SER A 121 13.48 5.42 -5.81
N PRO A 122 13.22 5.87 -4.58
CA PRO A 122 14.09 6.84 -3.92
C PRO A 122 15.50 6.25 -3.82
N GLU A 123 16.52 7.12 -3.84
CA GLU A 123 17.88 6.72 -3.48
C GLU A 123 17.87 6.09 -2.07
N ASP A 124 18.63 5.00 -1.90
CA ASP A 124 18.81 4.25 -0.65
C ASP A 124 17.60 3.45 -0.11
N ILE A 125 16.60 3.13 -0.93
CA ILE A 125 15.60 2.10 -0.58
C ILE A 125 15.74 0.91 -1.52
N ASN A 126 15.88 -0.28 -0.93
CA ASN A 126 15.90 -1.52 -1.69
C ASN A 126 14.46 -1.94 -2.01
N ILE A 127 14.00 -1.64 -3.22
CA ILE A 127 12.68 -2.03 -3.71
C ILE A 127 12.76 -3.37 -4.44
N VAL A 128 11.96 -4.33 -3.99
CA VAL A 128 11.82 -5.64 -4.64
C VAL A 128 10.41 -5.80 -5.17
N TYR A 129 10.29 -5.94 -6.49
CA TYR A 129 9.01 -6.12 -7.16
C TYR A 129 8.62 -7.60 -7.20
N MET A 130 7.51 -7.96 -6.55
CA MET A 130 7.04 -9.33 -6.49
C MET A 130 5.51 -9.48 -6.41
N SER A 131 5.03 -10.72 -6.46
CA SER A 131 3.63 -11.01 -6.18
C SER A 131 3.36 -10.95 -4.68
N LEU A 132 2.50 -10.02 -4.24
CA LEU A 132 2.08 -9.95 -2.83
C LEU A 132 0.91 -10.91 -2.50
N ARG A 133 0.72 -11.96 -3.30
CA ARG A 133 -0.24 -13.04 -3.00
C ARG A 133 0.32 -13.85 -1.84
N ALA A 134 -0.54 -14.23 -0.89
CA ALA A 134 -0.18 -14.99 0.32
C ALA A 134 0.77 -14.29 1.32
N LYS A 135 1.39 -13.16 0.97
CA LYS A 135 2.22 -12.37 1.89
C LYS A 135 1.43 -11.81 3.06
N LYS A 136 1.98 -11.89 4.28
CA LYS A 136 1.35 -11.42 5.53
C LYS A 136 1.91 -10.06 5.96
N PHE A 137 1.07 -9.03 5.91
CA PHE A 137 1.43 -7.66 6.29
C PHE A 137 0.19 -6.86 6.69
N LYS A 138 0.39 -5.79 7.46
CA LYS A 138 -0.66 -4.93 8.01
C LYS A 138 -0.29 -3.47 7.90
N PHE A 139 -1.30 -2.62 7.77
CA PHE A 139 -1.14 -1.17 7.87
C PHE A 139 -1.00 -0.78 9.34
N ASP A 140 0.03 0.00 9.64
CA ASP A 140 0.25 0.64 10.92
C ASP A 140 -0.28 2.07 10.87
N TRP A 141 -1.24 2.38 11.75
CA TRP A 141 -1.89 3.68 11.81
C TRP A 141 -1.02 4.77 12.46
N SER A 142 -0.02 4.39 13.27
CA SER A 142 0.92 5.34 13.89
C SER A 142 1.97 5.79 12.88
N GLU A 143 2.38 4.87 12.01
CA GLU A 143 3.39 5.13 10.99
C GLU A 143 2.82 5.48 9.62
N TYR A 144 1.53 5.25 9.39
CA TYR A 144 0.86 5.39 8.10
C TYR A 144 1.55 4.60 6.97
N LEU A 145 2.07 3.43 7.30
CA LEU A 145 2.83 2.55 6.41
C LEU A 145 2.37 1.09 6.59
N SER A 146 2.62 0.26 5.58
CA SER A 146 2.36 -1.18 5.69
C SER A 146 3.62 -1.95 6.05
N PHE A 147 3.56 -2.81 7.07
CA PHE A 147 4.68 -3.61 7.56
C PHE A 147 4.39 -5.11 7.48
N ALA A 148 5.41 -5.88 7.13
CA ALA A 148 5.38 -7.34 7.20
C ALA A 148 5.08 -7.84 8.63
N SER A 149 4.47 -9.02 8.76
CA SER A 149 4.55 -9.73 10.04
C SER A 149 6.00 -10.14 10.33
N PRO A 150 6.39 -10.38 11.59
CA PRO A 150 7.75 -10.80 11.94
C PRO A 150 8.23 -12.02 11.14
N GLU A 151 7.38 -13.03 10.94
CA GLU A 151 7.73 -14.24 10.19
C GLU A 151 7.88 -13.95 8.69
N GLN A 152 7.03 -13.07 8.15
CA GLN A 152 7.12 -12.67 6.76
C GLN A 152 8.39 -11.85 6.52
N ALA A 153 8.71 -10.93 7.42
CA ALA A 153 9.92 -10.12 7.39
C ALA A 153 11.17 -11.02 7.38
N PHE A 154 11.23 -12.00 8.29
CA PHE A 154 12.32 -12.97 8.34
C PHE A 154 12.46 -13.74 7.03
N ALA A 155 11.39 -14.35 6.54
CA ALA A 155 11.42 -15.15 5.30
C ALA A 155 11.86 -14.33 4.08
N ASP A 156 11.45 -13.06 4.02
CA ASP A 156 11.76 -12.18 2.89
C ASP A 156 13.23 -11.76 2.85
N VAL A 157 13.86 -11.51 4.00
CA VAL A 157 15.28 -11.18 4.00
C VAL A 157 16.14 -12.38 3.63
N PHE A 158 15.85 -13.56 4.19
CA PHE A 158 16.55 -14.80 3.82
C PHE A 158 16.40 -15.19 2.34
N SER A 159 15.36 -14.73 1.67
CA SER A 159 15.15 -15.01 0.25
C SER A 159 15.86 -14.02 -0.67
N TYR A 160 16.41 -12.92 -0.13
CA TYR A 160 16.96 -11.82 -0.91
C TYR A 160 18.45 -11.54 -0.61
N ASP A 161 18.98 -12.00 0.53
CA ASP A 161 20.42 -12.30 0.66
C ASP A 161 20.82 -13.44 -0.28
#